data_AF-A0A959XZY3-F1
#
_entry.id   AF-A0A959XZY3-F1
#
_cell.length_a   1.000
_cell.length_b   1.000
_cell.length_c   1.000
_cell.angle_alpha   90.00
_cell.angle_beta   90.00
_cell.angle_gamma   90.00
#
_symmetry.space_group_name_H-M   'P 1'
#
loop_
_entity.id
_entity.type
_entity.pdbx_description
1 polymer ?
#
loop_
_entity_poly.entity_id
_entity_poly.type
_entity_poly.pdbx_seq_one_letter_code
_entity_poly.pdbx_strand_id
1 'polypeptide(L)'
;MNNSNEISRNIEEQQTVFIETLHKIRQRPGKQAVHDWRVSVKKIRSYLRLKEAITHELWKEEFFETRVLFGVMGKQRDVEMSQGLLIKFQKSKDLQLPFFKKHLASNLSLTRKAVVDAVQQYHQTSLLELVDKLELSFQTIPDLEQQIRIVVEENMKQLIAAMEQFKKNAHEIRKLLKDVYYWLKLLPEEFYISKKEMKLL
;
A
#
# COMPACT_ATOMS: atom_id res chain seq x y z
N MET A 1 -9.08 1.46 -26.70
CA MET A 1 -7.80 0.77 -26.43
C MET A 1 -8.07 -0.35 -25.43
N ASN A 2 -7.34 -1.47 -25.48
CA ASN A 2 -7.71 -2.69 -24.75
C ASN A 2 -7.29 -2.58 -23.27
N ASN A 3 -8.18 -2.14 -22.38
CA ASN A 3 -7.88 -1.79 -20.98
C ASN A 3 -7.46 -2.97 -20.11
N SER A 4 -7.76 -4.20 -20.55
CA SER A 4 -7.19 -5.42 -20.00
C SER A 4 -5.65 -5.37 -19.97
N ASN A 5 -4.99 -4.74 -20.96
CA ASN A 5 -3.53 -4.55 -20.96
C ASN A 5 -3.06 -3.57 -19.88
N GLU A 6 -3.84 -2.54 -19.52
CA GLU A 6 -3.40 -1.56 -18.53
C GLU A 6 -3.45 -2.12 -17.10
N ILE A 7 -4.47 -2.92 -16.81
CA ILE A 7 -4.63 -3.61 -15.53
C ILE A 7 -3.49 -4.62 -15.33
N SER A 8 -3.29 -5.51 -16.31
CA SER A 8 -2.20 -6.48 -16.29
C SER A 8 -0.84 -5.80 -16.12
N ARG A 9 -0.54 -4.76 -16.91
CA ARG A 9 0.70 -3.98 -16.79
C ARG A 9 0.91 -3.40 -15.39
N ASN A 10 -0.13 -2.81 -14.79
CA ASN A 10 -0.04 -2.24 -13.44
C ASN A 10 0.26 -3.34 -12.39
N ILE A 11 -0.37 -4.51 -12.52
CA ILE A 11 -0.17 -5.66 -11.63
C ILE A 11 1.25 -6.21 -11.79
N GLU A 12 1.70 -6.46 -13.02
CA GLU A 12 3.05 -6.92 -13.35
C GLU A 12 4.14 -5.98 -12.81
N GLU A 13 3.93 -4.65 -12.93
CA GLU A 13 4.84 -3.66 -12.35
C GLU A 13 4.97 -3.85 -10.83
N GLN A 14 3.84 -4.08 -10.13
CA GLN A 14 3.89 -4.27 -8.69
C GLN A 14 4.48 -5.62 -8.27
N GLN A 15 4.25 -6.69 -9.04
CA GLN A 15 4.93 -7.98 -8.85
C GLN A 15 6.44 -7.81 -9.00
N THR A 16 6.89 -7.14 -10.07
CA THR A 16 8.31 -6.88 -10.34
C THR A 16 8.95 -6.11 -9.19
N VAL A 17 8.36 -4.98 -8.79
CA VAL A 17 8.86 -4.18 -7.66
C VAL A 17 8.89 -5.02 -6.38
N PHE A 18 7.85 -5.81 -6.11
CA PHE A 18 7.81 -6.69 -4.95
C PHE A 18 8.97 -7.70 -4.94
N ILE A 19 9.20 -8.43 -6.03
CA ILE A 19 10.24 -9.46 -6.14
C ILE A 19 11.62 -8.83 -5.97
N GLU A 20 11.92 -7.78 -6.73
CA GLU A 20 13.23 -7.13 -6.71
C GLU A 20 13.55 -6.55 -5.33
N THR A 21 12.58 -5.88 -4.71
CA THR A 21 12.79 -5.25 -3.40
C THR A 21 12.87 -6.30 -2.30
N LEU A 22 12.10 -7.38 -2.36
CA LEU A 22 12.21 -8.50 -1.43
C LEU A 22 13.60 -9.15 -1.52
N HIS A 23 14.12 -9.36 -2.72
CA HIS A 23 15.47 -9.88 -2.94
C HIS A 23 16.55 -8.94 -2.36
N LYS A 24 16.44 -7.63 -2.62
CA LYS A 24 17.34 -6.61 -2.03
C LYS A 24 17.29 -6.65 -0.51
N ILE A 25 16.10 -6.77 0.08
CA ILE A 25 15.94 -6.85 1.55
C ILE A 25 16.56 -8.13 2.12
N ARG A 26 16.40 -9.28 1.45
CA ARG A 26 17.04 -10.56 1.85
C ARG A 26 18.56 -10.45 1.93
N GLN A 27 19.18 -9.74 0.98
CA GLN A 27 20.62 -9.51 0.99
C GLN A 27 21.03 -8.48 2.04
N ARG A 28 20.36 -7.32 2.04
CA ARG A 28 20.66 -6.21 2.94
C ARG A 28 19.44 -5.30 3.10
N PRO A 29 18.76 -5.29 4.26
CA PRO A 29 17.60 -4.45 4.50
C PRO A 29 17.95 -2.95 4.46
N GLY A 30 17.76 -2.34 3.30
CA GLY A 30 17.90 -0.91 3.09
C GLY A 30 16.57 -0.18 3.33
N LYS A 31 16.63 1.04 3.88
CA LYS A 31 15.47 1.93 4.08
C LYS A 31 14.61 2.06 2.81
N GLN A 32 15.27 2.25 1.66
CA GLN A 32 14.59 2.43 0.39
C GLN A 32 13.91 1.14 -0.08
N ALA A 33 14.62 0.00 -0.05
CA ALA A 33 14.04 -1.28 -0.43
C ALA A 33 12.84 -1.66 0.44
N VAL A 34 12.93 -1.48 1.76
CA VAL A 34 11.80 -1.69 2.69
C VAL A 34 10.64 -0.74 2.38
N HIS A 35 10.92 0.50 2.02
CA HIS A 35 9.88 1.44 1.63
C HIS A 35 9.16 0.99 0.35
N ASP A 36 9.90 0.67 -0.69
CA ASP A 36 9.38 0.31 -2.01
C ASP A 36 8.59 -0.99 -1.96
N TRP A 37 9.10 -2.01 -1.24
CA TRP A 37 8.38 -3.24 -0.96
C TRP A 37 7.04 -2.97 -0.25
N ARG A 38 7.04 -2.08 0.76
CA ARG A 38 5.79 -1.71 1.45
C ARG A 38 4.83 -0.94 0.55
N VAL A 39 5.32 -0.22 -0.45
CA VAL A 39 4.47 0.51 -1.40
C VAL A 39 3.84 -0.46 -2.39
N SER A 40 4.60 -1.41 -2.97
CA SER A 40 4.04 -2.42 -3.88
C SER A 40 3.00 -3.28 -3.17
N VAL A 41 3.28 -3.76 -1.95
CA VAL A 41 2.31 -4.52 -1.14
C VAL A 41 1.04 -3.71 -0.83
N LYS A 42 1.14 -2.39 -0.61
CA LYS A 42 -0.04 -1.54 -0.42
C LYS A 42 -0.91 -1.46 -1.67
N LYS A 43 -0.29 -1.35 -2.85
CA LYS A 43 -1.00 -1.30 -4.13
C LYS A 43 -1.67 -2.64 -4.44
N ILE A 44 -0.95 -3.75 -4.29
CA ILE A 44 -1.51 -5.12 -4.44
C ILE A 44 -2.70 -5.30 -3.50
N ARG A 45 -2.56 -4.94 -2.22
CA ARG A 45 -3.66 -5.00 -1.26
C ARG A 45 -4.85 -4.12 -1.65
N SER A 46 -4.60 -3.00 -2.32
CA SER A 46 -5.65 -2.13 -2.84
C SER A 46 -6.42 -2.81 -3.97
N TYR A 47 -5.73 -3.48 -4.89
CA TYR A 47 -6.37 -4.24 -5.97
C TYR A 47 -7.15 -5.45 -5.44
N LEU A 48 -6.66 -6.12 -4.41
CA LEU A 48 -7.40 -7.20 -3.74
C LEU A 48 -8.70 -6.70 -3.09
N ARG A 49 -8.71 -5.49 -2.53
CA ARG A 49 -9.93 -4.85 -2.02
C ARG A 49 -10.91 -4.50 -3.13
N LEU A 50 -10.41 -4.06 -4.29
CA LEU A 50 -11.24 -3.80 -5.46
C LEU A 50 -11.91 -5.09 -5.93
N LYS A 51 -11.15 -6.18 -6.05
CA LYS A 51 -11.69 -7.51 -6.35
C LYS A 51 -12.77 -7.90 -5.33
N GLU A 52 -12.47 -7.83 -4.02
CA GLU A 52 -13.44 -8.12 -2.95
C GLU A 52 -14.71 -7.27 -3.06
N ALA A 53 -14.59 -5.99 -3.45
CA ALA A 53 -15.74 -5.11 -3.62
C ALA A 53 -16.62 -5.51 -4.82
N ILE A 54 -16.02 -6.01 -5.90
CA ILE A 54 -16.73 -6.38 -7.14
C ILE A 54 -17.30 -7.81 -7.05
N THR A 55 -16.52 -8.77 -6.53
CA THR A 55 -16.89 -10.19 -6.55
C THR A 55 -17.37 -10.73 -5.21
N HIS A 56 -17.22 -9.95 -4.13
CA HIS A 56 -17.46 -10.37 -2.74
C HIS A 56 -16.59 -11.55 -2.26
N GLU A 57 -15.56 -11.93 -3.03
CA GLU A 57 -14.63 -12.97 -2.63
C GLU A 57 -13.56 -12.45 -1.66
N LEU A 58 -13.43 -13.13 -0.53
CA LEU A 58 -12.48 -12.78 0.52
C LEU A 58 -11.06 -13.25 0.17
N TRP A 59 -10.06 -12.39 0.41
CA TRP A 59 -8.63 -12.65 0.12
C TRP A 59 -7.74 -12.59 1.39
N LYS A 60 -8.33 -12.21 2.53
CA LYS A 60 -7.56 -11.81 3.73
C LYS A 60 -6.77 -12.97 4.35
N GLU A 61 -7.27 -14.20 4.23
CA GLU A 61 -6.60 -15.40 4.72
C GLU A 61 -5.37 -15.72 3.88
N GLU A 62 -5.50 -15.71 2.55
CA GLU A 62 -4.40 -15.94 1.61
C GLU A 62 -3.29 -14.87 1.74
N PHE A 63 -3.65 -13.65 2.17
CA PHE A 63 -2.69 -12.56 2.39
C PHE A 63 -2.05 -12.55 3.80
N PHE A 64 -2.35 -13.53 4.66
CA PHE A 64 -1.96 -13.49 6.07
C PHE A 64 -0.44 -13.33 6.29
N GLU A 65 0.37 -14.15 5.63
CA GLU A 65 1.83 -14.10 5.77
C GLU A 65 2.40 -12.74 5.35
N THR A 66 1.94 -12.24 4.21
CA THR A 66 2.31 -10.92 3.68
C THR A 66 1.92 -9.81 4.66
N ARG A 67 0.77 -9.93 5.31
CA ARG A 67 0.31 -9.00 6.35
C ARG A 67 1.24 -9.01 7.57
N VAL A 68 1.68 -10.19 8.02
CA VAL A 68 2.63 -10.33 9.13
C VAL A 68 3.95 -9.66 8.79
N LEU A 69 4.53 -9.99 7.64
CA LEU A 69 5.79 -9.39 7.17
C LEU A 69 5.66 -7.87 7.01
N PHE A 70 4.54 -7.41 6.45
CA PHE A 70 4.23 -5.98 6.35
C PHE A 70 4.16 -5.30 7.72
N GLY A 71 3.67 -5.96 8.76
CA GLY A 71 3.69 -5.46 10.13
C GLY A 71 5.12 -5.27 10.65
N VAL A 72 5.98 -6.27 10.47
CA VAL A 72 7.39 -6.24 10.90
C VAL A 72 8.16 -5.12 10.21
N MET A 73 8.06 -5.01 8.88
CA MET A 73 8.67 -3.92 8.12
C MET A 73 8.11 -2.54 8.49
N GLY A 74 6.86 -2.49 8.93
CA GLY A 74 6.24 -1.27 9.45
C GLY A 74 6.95 -0.72 10.67
N LYS A 75 7.27 -1.60 11.64
CA LYS A 75 7.99 -1.22 12.86
C LYS A 75 9.36 -0.61 12.54
N GLN A 76 10.13 -1.19 11.62
CA GLN A 76 11.40 -0.58 11.17
C GLN A 76 11.15 0.81 10.59
N ARG A 77 10.17 0.95 9.68
CA ARG A 77 9.89 2.22 9.01
C ARG A 77 9.47 3.31 10.00
N ASP A 78 8.70 2.96 11.03
CA ASP A 78 8.24 3.89 12.06
C ASP A 78 9.41 4.42 12.89
N VAL A 79 10.37 3.56 13.24
CA VAL A 79 11.60 4.00 13.93
C VAL A 79 12.43 4.93 13.02
N GLU A 80 12.61 4.58 11.75
CA GLU A 80 13.35 5.42 10.79
C GLU A 80 12.68 6.78 10.57
N MET A 81 11.34 6.83 10.52
CA MET A 81 10.59 8.08 10.47
C MET A 81 10.76 8.89 11.76
N SER A 82 10.69 8.23 12.91
CA SER A 82 10.86 8.87 14.22
C SER A 82 12.24 9.49 14.38
N GLN A 83 13.30 8.84 13.89
CA GLN A 83 14.65 9.42 13.86
C GLN A 83 14.70 10.69 12.99
N GLY A 84 14.07 10.66 11.81
CA GLY A 84 13.99 11.84 10.94
C GLY A 84 13.21 13.00 11.57
N LEU A 85 12.11 12.70 12.27
CA LEU A 85 11.33 13.69 13.00
C LEU A 85 12.11 14.26 14.19
N LEU A 86 12.83 13.43 14.91
CA LEU A 86 13.70 13.85 16.02
C LEU A 86 14.73 14.86 15.53
N ILE A 87 15.44 14.57 14.44
CA ILE A 87 16.44 15.50 13.88
C ILE A 87 15.82 16.85 13.54
N LYS A 88 14.65 16.86 12.90
CA LYS A 88 13.93 18.09 12.56
C LYS A 88 13.50 18.86 13.80
N PHE A 89 13.02 18.16 14.82
CA PHE A 89 12.58 18.75 16.09
C PHE A 89 13.75 19.35 16.88
N GLN A 90 14.86 18.62 16.99
CA GLN A 90 16.08 19.11 17.64
C GLN A 90 16.60 20.39 16.97
N LYS A 91 16.55 20.45 15.63
CA LYS A 91 16.93 21.65 14.87
C LYS A 91 15.96 22.81 15.09
N SER A 92 14.65 22.56 15.13
CA SER A 92 13.65 23.63 15.26
C SER A 92 13.53 24.19 16.67
N LYS A 93 13.96 23.43 17.68
CA LYS A 93 13.89 23.81 19.09
C LYS A 93 15.26 24.04 19.73
N ASP A 94 16.33 23.99 18.94
CA ASP A 94 17.72 24.12 19.37
C ASP A 94 18.04 23.30 20.64
N LEU A 95 17.69 22.01 20.61
CA LEU A 95 17.83 21.12 21.77
C LEU A 95 18.48 19.79 21.41
N GLN A 96 19.14 19.20 22.40
CA GLN A 96 19.77 17.90 22.29
C GLN A 96 19.04 16.85 23.11
N LEU A 97 18.66 15.74 22.47
CA LEU A 97 17.97 14.61 23.12
C LEU A 97 18.79 13.32 22.96
N PRO A 98 20.01 13.24 23.54
CA PRO A 98 20.92 12.13 23.33
C PRO A 98 20.34 10.78 23.78
N PHE A 99 19.62 10.75 24.91
CA PHE A 99 18.97 9.55 25.41
C PHE A 99 17.90 9.02 24.44
N PHE A 100 17.05 9.91 23.92
CA PHE A 100 16.01 9.52 22.97
C PHE A 100 16.60 9.08 21.62
N LYS A 101 17.66 9.74 21.16
CA LYS A 101 18.43 9.32 19.97
C LYS A 101 19.01 7.91 20.15
N LYS A 102 19.61 7.62 21.31
CA LYS A 102 20.14 6.28 21.64
C LYS A 102 19.03 5.23 21.69
N HIS A 103 17.90 5.55 22.30
CA HIS A 103 16.74 4.67 22.34
C HIS A 103 16.24 4.30 20.94
N LEU A 104 16.06 5.29 20.05
CA LEU A 104 15.67 5.02 18.67
C LEU A 104 16.72 4.21 17.90
N ALA A 105 18.01 4.42 18.15
CA ALA A 105 19.07 3.62 17.53
C ALA A 105 19.01 2.14 17.95
N SER A 106 18.77 1.86 19.24
CA SER A 106 18.55 0.49 19.73
C SER A 106 17.32 -0.15 19.09
N ASN A 107 16.19 0.57 19.05
CA ASN A 107 14.96 0.06 18.41
C ASN A 107 15.17 -0.19 16.91
N LEU A 108 15.97 0.63 16.23
CA LEU A 108 16.28 0.44 14.82
C LEU A 108 17.09 -0.85 14.62
N SER A 109 18.07 -1.13 15.50
CA SER A 109 18.84 -2.37 15.46
C SER A 109 17.94 -3.60 15.65
N LEU A 110 17.04 -3.56 16.64
CA LEU A 110 16.10 -4.65 16.92
C LEU A 110 15.13 -4.89 15.76
N THR A 111 14.53 -3.82 15.22
CA THR A 111 13.58 -3.93 14.11
C THR A 111 14.25 -4.37 12.81
N ARG A 112 15.49 -3.95 12.54
CA ARG A 112 16.27 -4.47 11.40
C ARG A 112 16.53 -5.96 11.51
N LYS A 113 16.93 -6.45 12.69
CA LYS A 113 17.11 -7.88 12.93
C LYS A 113 15.81 -8.64 12.70
N ALA A 114 14.70 -8.17 13.27
CA ALA A 114 13.39 -8.77 13.07
C ALA A 114 12.95 -8.79 11.59
N VAL A 115 13.28 -7.75 10.81
CA VAL A 115 13.04 -7.73 9.35
C VAL A 115 13.88 -8.78 8.64
N VAL A 116 15.17 -8.92 8.96
CA VAL A 116 16.01 -9.99 8.37
C VAL A 116 15.38 -11.34 8.65
N ASP A 117 15.09 -11.65 9.91
CA ASP A 117 14.55 -12.95 10.32
C ASP A 117 13.21 -13.24 9.62
N ALA A 118 12.29 -12.26 9.61
CA ALA A 118 10.98 -12.41 8.98
C ALA A 118 11.06 -12.59 7.45
N VAL A 119 11.99 -11.91 6.79
CA VAL A 119 12.13 -11.98 5.32
C VAL A 119 12.77 -13.28 4.86
N GLN A 120 13.62 -13.90 5.70
CA GLN A 120 14.18 -15.23 5.43
C GLN A 120 13.13 -16.33 5.59
N GLN A 121 12.18 -16.18 6.51
CA GLN A 121 11.10 -17.14 6.74
C GLN A 121 9.89 -16.96 5.79
N TYR A 122 9.86 -15.85 5.04
CA TYR A 122 8.71 -15.51 4.21
C TYR A 122 8.74 -16.23 2.85
N HIS A 123 7.66 -16.96 2.57
CA HIS A 123 7.45 -17.65 1.29
C HIS A 123 6.86 -16.67 0.28
N GLN A 124 7.67 -16.21 -0.68
CA GLN A 124 7.20 -15.22 -1.66
C GLN A 124 6.09 -15.77 -2.57
N THR A 125 6.03 -17.09 -2.75
CA THR A 125 5.02 -17.77 -3.57
C THR A 125 3.61 -17.50 -3.07
N SER A 126 3.39 -17.33 -1.76
CA SER A 126 2.06 -17.09 -1.20
C SER A 126 1.43 -15.80 -1.71
N LEU A 127 2.22 -14.72 -1.91
CA LEU A 127 1.69 -13.51 -2.54
C LEU A 127 1.59 -13.63 -4.06
N LEU A 128 2.58 -14.26 -4.71
CA LEU A 128 2.58 -14.35 -6.18
C LEU A 128 1.37 -15.13 -6.69
N GLU A 129 1.06 -16.28 -6.10
CA GLU A 129 -0.14 -17.07 -6.44
C GLU A 129 -1.43 -16.26 -6.24
N LEU A 130 -1.51 -15.46 -5.17
CA LEU A 130 -2.65 -14.59 -4.92
C LEU A 130 -2.77 -13.47 -5.97
N VAL A 131 -1.64 -12.93 -6.44
CA VAL A 131 -1.65 -11.91 -7.49
C VAL A 131 -2.02 -12.51 -8.85
N ASP A 132 -1.56 -13.72 -9.16
CA ASP A 132 -1.94 -14.41 -10.40
C ASP A 132 -3.45 -14.71 -10.41
N LYS A 133 -4.01 -15.18 -9.27
CA LYS A 133 -5.47 -15.32 -9.10
C LYS A 133 -6.21 -14.00 -9.27
N LEU A 134 -5.65 -12.89 -8.76
CA LEU A 134 -6.24 -11.55 -8.90
C LEU A 134 -6.29 -11.14 -10.37
N GLU A 135 -5.21 -11.33 -11.11
CA GLU A 135 -5.15 -10.99 -12.53
C GLU A 135 -6.16 -11.80 -13.35
N LEU A 136 -6.18 -13.12 -13.16
CA LEU A 136 -7.18 -14.00 -13.79
C LEU A 136 -8.61 -13.57 -13.44
N SER A 137 -8.85 -13.21 -12.18
CA SER A 137 -10.17 -12.72 -11.75
C SER A 137 -10.59 -11.50 -12.56
N PHE A 138 -9.71 -10.50 -12.70
CA PHE A 138 -9.98 -9.31 -13.49
C PHE A 138 -10.22 -9.61 -14.97
N GLN A 139 -9.53 -10.57 -15.58
CA GLN A 139 -9.78 -10.96 -16.97
C GLN A 139 -11.16 -11.61 -17.17
N THR A 140 -11.72 -12.23 -16.13
CA THR A 140 -13.01 -12.94 -16.20
C THR A 140 -14.22 -12.09 -15.82
N ILE A 141 -14.04 -10.91 -15.20
CA ILE A 141 -15.15 -10.06 -14.78
C ILE A 141 -15.76 -9.36 -16.00
N PRO A 142 -17.06 -9.58 -16.30
CA PRO A 142 -17.76 -8.85 -17.35
C PRO A 142 -17.84 -7.36 -17.01
N ASP A 143 -17.67 -6.51 -18.02
CA ASP A 143 -17.74 -5.04 -17.89
C ASP A 143 -16.91 -4.49 -16.73
N LEU A 144 -15.71 -5.05 -16.51
CA LEU A 144 -14.85 -4.73 -15.36
C LEU A 144 -14.68 -3.21 -15.15
N GLU A 145 -14.49 -2.44 -16.21
CA GLU A 145 -14.36 -0.98 -16.11
C GLU A 145 -15.57 -0.32 -15.46
N GLN A 146 -16.77 -0.75 -15.86
CA GLN A 146 -18.01 -0.24 -15.30
C GLN A 146 -18.14 -0.64 -13.82
N GLN A 147 -17.74 -1.87 -13.48
CA GLN A 147 -17.71 -2.33 -12.08
C GLN A 147 -16.73 -1.51 -11.23
N ILE A 148 -15.52 -1.25 -11.74
CA ILE A 148 -14.51 -0.41 -11.06
C ILE A 148 -15.07 1.00 -10.83
N ARG A 149 -15.77 1.57 -11.81
CA ARG A 149 -16.38 2.90 -11.67
C ARG A 149 -17.42 2.95 -10.57
N ILE A 150 -18.34 1.98 -10.54
CA ILE A 150 -19.36 1.89 -9.50
C ILE A 150 -18.70 1.86 -8.12
N VAL A 151 -17.69 1.01 -7.93
CA VAL A 151 -16.94 0.93 -6.67
C VAL A 151 -16.24 2.25 -6.32
N VAL A 152 -15.61 2.91 -7.30
CA VAL A 152 -14.97 4.23 -7.12
C VAL A 152 -15.98 5.28 -6.70
N GLU A 153 -17.13 5.38 -7.37
CA GLU A 153 -18.19 6.34 -7.06
C GLU A 153 -18.76 6.13 -5.64
N GLU A 154 -19.00 4.88 -5.26
CA GLU A 154 -19.44 4.53 -3.90
C GLU A 154 -18.41 4.92 -2.84
N ASN A 155 -17.13 4.63 -3.08
CA ASN A 155 -16.05 5.00 -2.15
C ASN A 155 -15.86 6.52 -2.09
N MET A 156 -16.07 7.25 -3.18
CA MET A 156 -16.04 8.72 -3.19
C MET A 156 -17.19 9.31 -2.35
N LYS A 157 -18.40 8.76 -2.42
CA LYS A 157 -19.52 9.17 -1.55
C LYS A 157 -19.18 8.95 -0.07
N GLN A 158 -18.63 7.79 0.28
CA GLN A 158 -18.17 7.51 1.64
C GLN A 158 -17.08 8.48 2.11
N LEU A 159 -16.18 8.86 1.20
CA LEU A 159 -15.11 9.80 1.47
C LEU A 159 -15.64 11.19 1.81
N ILE A 160 -16.59 11.70 1.02
CA ILE A 160 -17.23 12.99 1.24
C ILE A 160 -17.94 13.01 2.60
N ALA A 161 -18.70 11.95 2.92
CA ALA A 161 -19.33 11.81 4.23
C ALA A 161 -18.29 11.78 5.38
N ALA A 162 -17.19 11.06 5.20
CA ALA A 162 -16.14 10.99 6.21
C ALA A 162 -15.44 12.34 6.44
N MET A 163 -15.35 13.20 5.40
CA MET A 163 -14.73 14.52 5.46
C MET A 163 -15.47 15.48 6.40
N GLU A 164 -16.78 15.33 6.62
CA GLU A 164 -17.53 16.14 7.58
C GLU A 164 -16.94 16.08 9.00
N GLN A 165 -16.37 14.92 9.36
CA GLN A 165 -15.67 14.71 10.63
C GLN A 165 -14.18 14.45 10.42
N PHE A 166 -13.54 15.23 9.53
CA PHE A 166 -12.14 15.05 9.11
C PHE A 166 -11.18 14.78 10.28
N LYS A 167 -11.27 15.54 11.38
CA LYS A 167 -10.37 15.38 12.53
C LYS A 167 -10.42 13.97 13.14
N LYS A 168 -11.59 13.33 13.17
CA LYS A 168 -11.77 11.96 13.68
C LYS A 168 -11.43 10.92 12.62
N ASN A 169 -11.71 11.22 11.36
CA ASN A 169 -11.63 10.26 10.25
C ASN A 169 -10.38 10.39 9.37
N ALA A 170 -9.41 11.24 9.71
CA ALA A 170 -8.26 11.55 8.86
C ALA A 170 -7.49 10.30 8.38
N HIS A 171 -7.35 9.28 9.24
CA HIS A 171 -6.69 8.03 8.85
C HIS A 171 -7.49 7.25 7.80
N GLU A 172 -8.81 7.13 8.00
CA GLU A 172 -9.69 6.39 7.10
C GLU A 172 -9.84 7.13 5.77
N ILE A 173 -10.02 8.46 5.79
CA ILE A 173 -10.04 9.30 4.59
C ILE A 173 -8.75 9.11 3.77
N ARG A 174 -7.59 9.12 4.42
CA ARG A 174 -6.30 8.88 3.76
C ARG A 174 -6.22 7.47 3.15
N LYS A 175 -6.82 6.47 3.78
CA LYS A 175 -6.84 5.08 3.29
C LYS A 175 -7.76 4.97 2.07
N LEU A 176 -8.98 5.50 2.15
CA LEU A 176 -9.93 5.55 1.03
C LEU A 176 -9.38 6.32 -0.17
N LEU A 177 -8.81 7.51 0.04
CA LEU A 177 -8.17 8.30 -1.03
C LEU A 177 -7.09 7.52 -1.77
N LYS A 178 -6.30 6.73 -1.02
CA LYS A 178 -5.25 5.92 -1.64
C LYS A 178 -5.80 4.78 -2.45
N ASP A 179 -6.82 4.11 -1.93
CA ASP A 179 -7.46 3.01 -2.64
C ASP A 179 -8.09 3.53 -3.94
N VAL A 180 -8.91 4.58 -3.88
CA VAL A 180 -9.45 5.26 -5.07
C VAL A 180 -8.36 5.70 -6.03
N TYR A 181 -7.28 6.34 -5.55
CA TYR A 181 -6.16 6.76 -6.40
C TYR A 181 -5.51 5.59 -7.14
N TYR A 182 -5.34 4.44 -6.49
CA TYR A 182 -4.76 3.26 -7.15
C TYR A 182 -5.73 2.61 -8.12
N TRP A 183 -7.03 2.60 -7.84
CA TRP A 183 -8.05 2.05 -8.73
C TRP A 183 -8.24 2.91 -9.98
N LEU A 184 -8.20 4.24 -9.85
CA LEU A 184 -8.26 5.15 -11.00
C LEU A 184 -7.08 4.97 -11.97
N LYS A 185 -5.94 4.43 -11.52
CA LYS A 185 -4.81 4.09 -12.41
C LYS A 185 -5.01 2.84 -13.25
N LEU A 186 -6.05 2.06 -12.94
CA LEU A 186 -6.46 0.90 -13.73
C LEU A 186 -7.42 1.28 -14.87
N LEU A 187 -7.90 2.52 -14.87
CA LEU A 187 -8.82 3.07 -15.83
C LEU A 187 -8.09 4.00 -16.81
N PRO A 188 -8.49 4.05 -18.09
CA PRO A 188 -8.03 5.06 -19.05
C PRO A 188 -8.04 6.48 -18.51
N GLU A 189 -7.11 7.32 -19.01
CA GLU A 189 -7.02 8.72 -18.60
C GLU A 189 -8.30 9.53 -18.88
N GLU A 190 -9.09 9.09 -19.85
CA GLU A 190 -10.41 9.61 -20.22
C GLU A 190 -11.42 9.52 -19.07
N PHE A 191 -11.14 8.70 -18.06
CA PHE A 191 -11.98 8.45 -16.90
C PHE A 191 -11.52 9.18 -15.64
N TYR A 192 -10.48 10.01 -15.73
CA TYR A 192 -10.17 10.94 -14.66
C TYR A 192 -11.28 11.98 -14.55
N ILE A 193 -11.95 11.99 -13.40
CA ILE A 193 -12.99 12.95 -13.03
C ILE A 193 -12.48 14.36 -13.34
N SER A 194 -13.15 15.05 -14.26
CA SER A 194 -12.78 16.40 -14.63
C SER A 194 -12.89 17.32 -13.40
N LYS A 195 -12.10 18.39 -13.37
CA LYS A 195 -12.20 19.43 -12.32
C LYS A 195 -13.62 19.99 -12.14
N LYS A 196 -14.50 19.85 -13.13
CA LYS A 196 -15.92 20.25 -13.08
C LYS A 196 -16.76 19.26 -12.30
N GLU A 197 -16.53 17.96 -12.47
CA GLU A 197 -17.27 16.90 -11.77
C GLU A 197 -16.84 16.79 -10.31
N MET A 198 -15.57 17.11 -9.98
CA MET A 198 -15.13 17.29 -8.59
C MET A 198 -15.76 18.48 -7.85
N LYS A 199 -16.46 19.40 -8.54
CA LYS A 199 -17.20 20.51 -7.89
C LYS A 199 -18.67 20.17 -7.61
N LEU A 200 -19.18 19.08 -8.20
CA LEU A 200 -20.55 18.58 -8.03
C LEU A 200 -20.64 17.40 -7.04
N LEU A 201 -19.49 16.98 -6.52
CA LEU A 201 -19.30 16.04 -5.42
C LEU A 201 -18.83 16.83 -4.19
#